data_AF-A0A195CZT0-F1
#
_entry.id   AF-A0A195CZT0-F1
#
_cell.length_a   1.000
_cell.length_b   1.000
_cell.length_c   1.000
_cell.angle_alpha   90.00
_cell.angle_beta   90.00
_cell.angle_gamma   90.00
#
_symmetry.space_group_name_H-M   'P 1'
#
loop_
_entity.id
_entity.type
_entity.pdbx_description
1 polymer ?
#
loop_
_entity_poly.entity_id
_entity_poly.type
_entity_poly.pdbx_seq_one_letter_code
_entity_poly.pdbx_strand_id
1 'polypeptide(L)' 'CPLCDILKNELRLRFAGRYQLEEVDILARGNERYFQLYKYDIPVLFLEGQYLCKHRLDADLLERRLDELISRKDKRAL' A
#
# COMPACT_ATOMS: atom_id res chain seq x y z
N CYS A 1 -9.36 -12.76 0.23
CA CYS A 1 -9.84 -11.67 1.10
C CYS A 1 -10.48 -10.62 0.18
N PRO A 2 -11.82 -10.48 0.13
CA PRO A 2 -12.48 -9.66 -0.90
C PRO A 2 -12.04 -8.19 -0.93
N LEU A 3 -11.88 -7.56 0.24
CA LEU A 3 -11.41 -6.17 0.33
C LEU A 3 -9.96 -6.01 -0.16
N CYS A 4 -9.12 -7.02 0.08
CA CYS A 4 -7.74 -7.04 -0.42
C CYS A 4 -7.73 -7.10 -1.96
N ASP A 5 -8.59 -7.93 -2.56
CA ASP A 5 -8.71 -8.06 -4.02
C ASP A 5 -9.24 -6.76 -4.66
N ILE A 6 -10.20 -6.08 -4.01
CA ILE A 6 -10.70 -4.76 -4.43
C ILE A 6 -9.56 -3.72 -4.39
N LEU A 7 -8.84 -3.61 -3.27
CA LEU A 7 -7.74 -2.65 -3.13
C LEU A 7 -6.64 -2.90 -4.17
N LYS A 8 -6.25 -4.16 -4.41
CA LYS A 8 -5.25 -4.51 -5.44
C LYS A 8 -5.71 -4.14 -6.85
N ASN A 9 -6.99 -4.33 -7.15
CA ASN A 9 -7.55 -3.93 -8.43
C ASN A 9 -7.56 -2.41 -8.62
N GLU A 10 -7.95 -1.65 -7.60
CA GLU A 10 -7.92 -0.19 -7.66
C GLU A 10 -6.51 0.36 -7.83
N LEU A 11 -5.53 -0.18 -7.09
CA LEU A 11 -4.11 0.15 -7.27
C LEU A 11 -3.66 -0.08 -8.71
N ARG A 12 -3.95 -1.26 -9.27
CA ARG A 12 -3.57 -1.60 -10.64
C ARG A 12 -4.23 -0.68 -11.68
N LEU A 13 -5.52 -0.41 -11.54
CA LEU A 13 -6.27 0.38 -12.53
C LEU A 13 -5.83 1.85 -12.56
N ARG A 14 -5.43 2.41 -11.41
CA ARG A 14 -5.15 3.85 -11.27
C ARG A 14 -3.67 4.21 -11.22
N PHE A 15 -2.82 3.30 -10.73
CA PHE A 15 -1.43 3.61 -10.39
C PHE A 15 -0.42 2.62 -10.97
N ALA A 16 -0.82 1.76 -11.93
CA ALA A 16 0.10 0.82 -12.57
C ALA A 16 1.38 1.50 -13.08
N GLY A 17 2.52 0.88 -12.82
CA GLY A 17 3.84 1.39 -13.22
C GLY A 17 4.43 2.45 -12.29
N ARG A 18 3.69 2.94 -11.29
CA ARG A 18 4.18 3.95 -10.32
C ARG A 18 4.66 3.36 -9.00
N TYR A 19 4.46 2.06 -8.77
CA TYR A 19 4.81 1.36 -7.53
C TYR A 19 5.31 -0.06 -7.80
N GLN A 20 5.98 -0.62 -6.79
CA GLN A 20 6.17 -2.06 -6.63
C GLN A 20 5.37 -2.49 -5.40
N LEU A 21 4.58 -3.56 -5.51
CA LEU A 21 3.73 -4.03 -4.43
C LEU A 21 4.35 -5.25 -3.78
N GLU A 22 4.58 -5.16 -2.47
CA GLU A 22 4.91 -6.29 -1.61
C GLU A 22 3.63 -6.75 -0.90
N GLU A 23 3.26 -8.02 -1.08
CA GLU A 23 2.10 -8.60 -0.40
C GLU A 23 2.57 -9.34 0.86
N VAL A 24 2.01 -8.96 2.01
CA VAL A 24 2.23 -9.64 3.29
C VAL A 24 0.98 -10.42 3.66
N ASP A 25 1.08 -11.75 3.64
CA ASP A 25 0.03 -12.62 4.18
C ASP A 25 0.13 -12.67 5.71
N ILE A 26 -0.84 -12.02 6.37
CA ILE A 26 -0.87 -11.97 7.84
C ILE A 26 -1.15 -13.34 8.48
N LEU A 27 -1.64 -14.34 7.72
CA LEU A 27 -1.88 -15.70 8.21
C LEU A 27 -0.64 -16.59 8.08
N ALA A 28 0.41 -16.13 7.37
CA ALA A 28 1.63 -16.90 7.21
C ALA A 28 2.40 -17.02 8.53
N ARG A 29 3.08 -18.15 8.72
CA ARG A 29 3.96 -18.39 9.86
C ARG A 29 5.06 -17.31 9.92
N GLY A 30 5.28 -16.73 11.10
CA GLY A 30 6.22 -15.62 11.30
C GLY A 30 5.58 -14.23 11.21
N ASN A 31 4.32 -14.13 10.78
CA ASN A 31 3.56 -12.89 10.70
C ASN A 31 2.52 -12.75 11.82
N GLU A 32 2.66 -13.48 12.93
CA GLU A 32 1.70 -13.49 14.04
C GLU A 32 1.49 -12.08 14.62
N ARG A 33 2.53 -11.24 14.61
CA ARG A 33 2.44 -9.82 14.99
C ARG A 33 1.49 -9.05 14.07
N TYR A 34 1.57 -9.25 12.75
CA TYR A 34 0.68 -8.59 11.80
C TYR A 34 -0.76 -9.09 11.94
N PHE A 35 -0.96 -10.39 12.19
CA PHE A 35 -2.28 -10.92 12.48
C PHE A 35 -2.91 -10.24 13.70
N GLN A 36 -2.16 -10.14 14.79
CA GLN A 36 -2.64 -9.49 16.03
C GLN A 36 -3.02 -8.03 15.80
N LEU A 37 -2.23 -7.29 15.03
CA LEU A 37 -2.47 -5.86 14.78
C LEU A 37 -3.61 -5.62 13.79
N TYR A 38 -3.73 -6.43 12.73
CA TYR A 38 -4.51 -6.04 11.55
C TYR A 38 -5.64 -6.98 11.14
N LYS A 39 -5.87 -8.11 11.82
CA LYS A 39 -6.91 -9.09 11.43
C LYS A 39 -8.32 -8.51 11.20
N TYR A 40 -8.67 -7.39 11.82
CA TYR A 40 -9.96 -6.70 11.64
C TYR A 40 -9.87 -5.44 10.77
N ASP A 41 -8.66 -5.07 10.38
CA ASP A 41 -8.34 -3.84 9.66
C ASP A 41 -7.87 -4.07 8.22
N ILE A 42 -7.65 -5.31 7.79
CA ILE A 42 -7.17 -5.59 6.42
C ILE A 42 -8.18 -5.17 5.32
N PRO A 43 -7.69 -4.77 4.13
CA PRO A 43 -6.28 -4.54 3.81
C PRO A 43 -5.73 -3.28 4.50
N VAL A 44 -4.46 -3.33 4.91
CA VAL A 44 -3.71 -2.17 5.42
C VAL A 44 -2.58 -1.88 4.45
N LEU A 45 -2.51 -0.65 3.94
CA LEU A 45 -1.52 -0.25 2.95
C LEU A 45 -0.49 0.68 3.59
N PHE A 46 0.78 0.40 3.31
CA PHE A 46 1.93 1.23 3.65
C PHE A 46 2.61 1.68 2.36
N LEU A 47 3.14 2.90 2.37
CA LEU A 47 3.98 3.43 1.29
C LEU A 47 5.33 3.83 1.91
N GLU A 48 6.43 3.24 1.43
CA GLU A 48 7.78 3.46 1.99
C GLU A 48 7.83 3.22 3.51
N GLY A 49 7.16 2.17 3.99
CA GLY A 49 7.07 1.83 5.41
C GLY A 49 6.17 2.74 6.26
N GLN A 50 5.57 3.78 5.67
CA GLN A 50 4.65 4.68 6.37
C GLN A 50 3.19 4.26 6.13
N TYR A 51 2.38 4.24 7.19
CA TYR A 51 0.95 3.95 7.08
C TYR A 51 0.28 4.92 6.09
N LEU A 52 -0.57 4.36 5.24
CA LEU A 52 -1.36 5.09 4.25
C LEU A 52 -2.85 4.99 4.56
N CYS A 53 -3.42 3.79 4.54
CA CYS A 53 -4.84 3.57 4.76
C CYS A 53 -5.16 2.14 5.20
N LYS A 54 -6.40 1.92 5.64
CA LYS A 54 -6.97 0.60 5.93
C LYS A 54 -8.38 0.46 5.35
N HIS A 55 -8.84 -0.78 5.15
CA HIS A 55 -10.14 -1.17 4.57
C HIS A 55 -10.39 -0.75 3.12
N ARG A 56 -10.13 0.51 2.75
CA ARG A 56 -10.32 1.08 1.41
C ARG A 56 -9.10 1.91 1.00
N LEU A 57 -8.85 2.00 -0.31
CA LEU A 57 -7.77 2.81 -0.84
C LEU A 57 -8.08 4.31 -0.67
N ASP A 58 -7.19 5.03 0.00
CA ASP A 58 -7.19 6.50 -0.06
C ASP A 58 -6.34 6.92 -1.27
N ALA A 59 -7.01 6.98 -2.42
CA ALA A 59 -6.32 7.19 -3.69
C ALA A 59 -5.82 8.64 -3.84
N ASP A 60 -6.51 9.62 -3.24
CA ASP A 60 -6.08 11.01 -3.29
C ASP A 60 -4.82 11.21 -2.45
N LEU A 61 -4.75 10.57 -1.28
CA LEU A 61 -3.53 10.57 -0.48
C LEU A 61 -2.38 9.81 -1.17
N LEU A 62 -2.67 8.67 -1.80
CA LEU A 62 -1.67 7.90 -2.53
C LEU A 62 -1.07 8.70 -3.69
N GLU A 63 -1.92 9.33 -4.51
CA GLU A 63 -1.51 10.17 -5.64
C GLU A 63 -0.52 11.25 -5.19
N ARG A 64 -0.91 12.04 -4.17
CA ARG A 64 -0.08 13.12 -3.62
C ARG A 64 1.27 12.60 -3.13
N ARG A 65 1.30 11.48 -2.39
CA ARG A 65 2.55 10.93 -1.86
C ARG A 65 3.45 10.33 -2.95
N LEU A 66 2.88 9.72 -3.99
CA LEU A 66 3.65 9.24 -5.13
C LEU A 66 4.28 10.40 -5.91
N ASP A 67 3.53 11.48 -6.15
CA ASP A 67 4.04 12.69 -6.81
C ASP A 67 5.20 13.31 -6.04
N GLU A 68 5.07 13.42 -4.71
CA GLU A 68 6.15 13.88 -3.85
C GLU A 68 7.40 13.00 -3.94
N LEU A 69 7.25 11.66 -3.95
CA LEU A 69 8.37 10.74 -4.03
C LEU A 69 9.07 10.77 -5.39
N ILE A 70 8.30 10.82 -6.48
CA ILE A 70 8.84 10.89 -7.85
C ILE A 70 9.60 12.21 -8.03
N SER A 71 8.99 13.35 -7.66
CA SER A 71 9.64 14.66 -7.75
C SER A 71 10.94 14.72 -6.93
N ARG A 72 10.98 14.09 -5.75
CA ARG A 72 12.21 14.01 -4.93
C ARG A 72 13.28 13.13 -5.57
N LYS A 73 12.90 12.02 -6.23
CA LYS A 73 13.84 11.15 -6.94
C LYS A 73 14.48 11.88 -8.12
N ASP A 74 13.70 12.62 -8.90
CA ASP A 74 14.21 13.41 -10.03
C ASP A 74 15.24 14.44 -9.58
N LYS A 75 14.98 15.12 -8.45
CA LYS A 75 15.92 16.09 -7.85
C LYS A 75 17.20 15.47 -7.28
N ARG A 76 17.20 14.18 -6.95
CA ARG A 76 18.39 13.46 -6.43
C ARG A 76 19.21 12.80 -7.54
N ALA A 77 18.62 12.62 -8.72
CA ALA A 77 19.29 12.07 -9.89
C ALA A 77 19.99 13.14 -10.75
N LEU A 78 19.77 14.43 -10.42
CA LEU A 78 20.45 15.59 -10.99
C LEU A 78 21.61 16.03 -10.08
#